data_AF-A0A3M1VTK8-F1
#
_entry.id   AF-A0A3M1VTK8-F1
#
_cell.length_a   1.000
_cell.length_b   1.000
_cell.length_c   1.000
_cell.angle_alpha   90.00
_cell.angle_beta   90.00
_cell.angle_gamma   90.00
#
_symmetry.space_group_name_H-M   'P 1'
#
loop_
_entity.id
_entity.type
_entity.pdbx_description
1 polymer ?
#
loop_
_entity_poly.entity_id
_entity_poly.type
_entity_poly.pdbx_seq_one_letter_code
_entity_poly.pdbx_strand_id
1 'polypeptide(L)'
;MGKKKGYGRVIWPGFSYKPAPRHLVKVGRNDPCPCGSGRKYKECHESEGDAFLERLALEEQKRRIRERREQLKREGVPWYKRLFLRR
;
A
#
# COMPACT_ATOMS: atom_id res chain seq x y z
N MET A 1 -18.92 -1.83 25.77
CA MET A 1 -19.01 -1.82 24.29
C MET A 1 -19.31 -0.41 23.79
N GLY A 2 -18.29 0.38 23.43
CA GLY A 2 -18.47 1.76 22.96
C GLY A 2 -18.63 1.83 21.44
N LYS A 3 -19.81 2.23 20.95
CA LYS A 3 -20.06 2.46 19.52
C LYS A 3 -19.31 3.71 19.06
N LYS A 4 -18.28 3.55 18.21
CA LYS A 4 -17.58 4.67 17.57
C LYS A 4 -18.57 5.38 16.62
N LYS A 5 -18.92 6.64 16.91
CA LYS A 5 -19.76 7.46 16.03
C LYS A 5 -18.95 7.81 14.77
N GLY A 6 -19.33 7.25 13.63
CA GLY A 6 -18.74 7.60 12.33
C GLY A 6 -19.37 8.89 11.80
N TYR A 7 -18.62 9.97 11.78
CA TYR A 7 -19.01 11.19 11.06
C TYR A 7 -18.97 10.90 9.56
N GLY A 8 -20.10 11.12 8.89
CA GLY A 8 -20.24 10.91 7.45
C GLY A 8 -19.26 11.76 6.64
N ARG A 9 -18.86 11.26 5.47
CA ARG A 9 -17.94 11.93 4.55
C ARG A 9 -18.63 13.16 3.96
N VAL A 10 -18.32 14.35 4.48
CA VAL A 10 -18.80 15.63 3.93
C VAL A 10 -18.05 15.89 2.62
N ILE A 11 -18.77 15.90 1.50
CA ILE A 11 -18.21 16.25 0.19
C ILE A 11 -18.53 17.73 -0.04
N TRP A 12 -17.51 18.58 -0.09
CA TRP A 12 -17.66 20.00 -0.39
C TRP A 12 -18.07 20.18 -1.85
N PRO A 13 -19.04 21.05 -2.18
CA PRO A 13 -19.43 21.31 -3.57
C PRO A 13 -18.21 21.83 -4.34
N GLY A 14 -17.78 21.09 -5.37
CA GLY A 14 -16.58 21.37 -6.17
C GLY A 14 -15.40 20.42 -5.97
N PHE A 15 -15.38 19.61 -4.89
CA PHE A 15 -14.34 18.58 -4.67
C PHE A 15 -14.87 17.19 -5.04
N SER A 16 -14.85 16.84 -6.33
CA SER A 16 -15.07 15.46 -6.77
C SER A 16 -13.83 14.62 -6.46
N TYR A 17 -13.82 13.92 -5.33
CA TYR A 17 -12.74 12.98 -5.00
C TYR A 17 -12.85 11.71 -5.86
N LYS A 18 -12.18 11.69 -7.01
CA LYS A 18 -11.91 10.44 -7.73
C LYS A 18 -10.81 9.70 -6.95
N PRO A 19 -11.08 8.53 -6.36
CA PRO A 19 -10.02 7.76 -5.72
C PRO A 19 -8.95 7.43 -6.76
N ALA A 20 -7.67 7.55 -6.40
CA ALA A 20 -6.58 7.20 -7.29
C ALA A 20 -6.72 5.74 -7.75
N PRO A 21 -6.41 5.42 -9.02
CA PRO A 21 -6.47 4.05 -9.51
C PRO A 21 -5.51 3.17 -8.70
N ARG A 22 -6.00 2.01 -8.27
CA ARG A 22 -5.17 1.01 -7.58
C ARG A 22 -4.31 0.32 -8.64
N HIS A 23 -3.00 0.60 -8.63
CA HIS A 23 -2.05 -0.16 -9.44
C HIS A 23 -1.80 -1.52 -8.76
N LEU A 24 -2.61 -2.51 -9.11
CA LEU A 24 -2.41 -3.90 -8.69
C LEU A 24 -1.41 -4.57 -9.63
N VAL A 25 -0.43 -5.26 -9.05
CA VAL A 25 0.46 -6.14 -9.80
C VAL A 25 -0.38 -7.35 -10.22
N LYS A 26 -0.61 -7.53 -11.52
CA LYS A 26 -1.32 -8.70 -12.03
C LYS A 26 -0.34 -9.88 -12.05
N VAL A 27 -0.63 -10.89 -11.24
CA VAL A 27 0.12 -12.15 -11.21
C VAL A 27 -0.72 -13.22 -11.92
N GLY A 28 -0.13 -13.94 -12.88
CA GLY A 28 -0.79 -15.03 -13.56
C GLY A 28 -0.90 -16.27 -12.67
N ARG A 29 -1.91 -17.12 -12.92
CA ARG A 29 -2.13 -18.38 -12.17
C ARG A 29 -0.89 -19.28 -12.05
N ASN A 30 -0.07 -19.35 -13.09
CA ASN A 30 1.08 -20.23 -13.16
C ASN A 30 2.40 -19.58 -12.69
N ASP A 31 2.39 -18.28 -12.39
CA ASP A 31 3.58 -17.57 -11.94
C ASP A 31 4.00 -18.01 -10.53
N PRO A 32 5.30 -17.87 -10.18
CA PRO A 32 5.75 -18.16 -8.83
C PRO A 32 5.05 -17.25 -7.81
N CYS A 33 4.61 -17.84 -6.69
CA CYS A 33 3.88 -17.11 -5.68
C CYS A 33 4.81 -16.11 -4.96
N PRO A 34 4.44 -14.82 -4.85
CA PRO A 34 5.32 -13.78 -4.32
C PRO A 34 5.47 -13.80 -2.78
N CYS A 35 4.87 -14.79 -2.09
CA CYS A 35 5.11 -15.05 -0.67
C CYS A 35 6.44 -15.78 -0.38
N GLY A 36 7.18 -16.21 -1.42
CA GLY A 36 8.45 -16.93 -1.25
C GLY A 36 8.31 -18.42 -0.93
N SER A 37 7.13 -19.03 -1.14
CA SER A 37 6.89 -20.45 -0.85
C SER A 37 7.44 -21.43 -1.90
N GLY A 38 7.95 -20.93 -3.03
CA GLY A 38 8.44 -21.73 -4.15
C GLY A 38 7.33 -22.44 -4.97
N ARG A 39 6.05 -22.28 -4.59
CA ARG A 39 4.90 -22.88 -5.28
C ARG A 39 4.30 -21.91 -6.31
N LYS A 40 3.56 -22.45 -7.29
CA LYS A 40 2.79 -21.62 -8.24
C LYS A 40 1.68 -20.86 -7.52
N TYR A 41 1.33 -19.67 -8.00
CA TYR A 41 0.31 -18.82 -7.38
C TYR A 41 -1.04 -19.54 -7.21
N LYS A 42 -1.44 -20.32 -8.22
CA LYS A 42 -2.63 -21.18 -8.18
C LYS A 42 -2.68 -22.21 -7.04
N GLU A 43 -1.51 -22.70 -6.61
CA GLU A 43 -1.40 -23.73 -5.58
C GLU A 43 -1.15 -23.14 -4.19
N CYS A 44 -1.05 -21.81 -4.08
CA CYS A 44 -0.63 -21.14 -2.86
C CYS A 44 -1.65 -20.10 -2.38
N HIS A 45 -1.80 -18.98 -3.08
CA HIS A 45 -2.60 -17.83 -2.62
C HIS A 45 -3.68 -17.41 -3.63
N GLU A 46 -3.97 -18.24 -4.63
CA GLU A 46 -5.06 -17.96 -5.57
C GLU A 46 -6.42 -17.84 -4.89
N SER A 47 -6.68 -18.60 -3.82
CA SER A 47 -7.93 -18.51 -3.05
C SER A 47 -8.17 -17.12 -2.44
N GLU A 48 -7.09 -16.39 -2.12
CA GLU A 48 -7.14 -15.02 -1.60
C GLU A 48 -7.22 -13.97 -2.73
N GLY A 49 -6.84 -14.33 -3.96
CA GLY A 49 -6.92 -13.48 -5.15
C GLY A 49 -6.22 -12.12 -4.98
N ASP A 50 -6.90 -11.07 -5.44
CA ASP A 50 -6.36 -9.69 -5.45
C ASP A 50 -6.07 -9.14 -4.04
N ALA A 51 -6.77 -9.61 -3.01
CA ALA A 51 -6.59 -9.13 -1.64
C ALA A 51 -5.18 -9.46 -1.09
N PHE A 52 -4.66 -10.63 -1.46
CA PHE A 52 -3.30 -11.03 -1.11
C PHE A 52 -2.25 -10.15 -1.81
N LEU A 53 -2.45 -9.89 -3.11
CA LEU A 53 -1.56 -9.04 -3.91
C LEU A 53 -1.58 -7.59 -3.41
N GLU A 54 -2.74 -7.07 -3.01
CA GLU A 54 -2.88 -5.76 -2.36
C GLU A 54 -2.09 -5.70 -1.05
N ARG A 55 -2.20 -6.72 -0.19
CA ARG A 55 -1.49 -6.74 1.09
C ARG A 55 0.02 -6.73 0.88
N LEU A 56 0.52 -7.57 -0.02
CA LEU A 56 1.95 -7.66 -0.30
C LEU A 56 2.49 -6.36 -0.90
N ALA A 57 1.75 -5.76 -1.84
CA ALA A 57 2.11 -4.46 -2.41
C ALA A 57 2.14 -3.36 -1.34
N LEU A 58 1.18 -3.34 -0.41
CA LEU A 58 1.16 -2.40 0.71
C LEU A 58 2.34 -2.61 1.68
N GLU A 59 2.70 -3.86 1.98
CA GLU A 59 3.85 -4.20 2.81
C GLU A 59 5.16 -3.71 2.17
N GLU A 60 5.34 -3.93 0.87
CA GLU A 60 6.50 -3.44 0.14
C GLU A 60 6.55 -1.91 0.12
N GLN A 61 5.43 -1.24 -0.14
CA GLN A 61 5.34 0.23 -0.11
C GLN A 61 5.70 0.79 1.27
N LYS A 62 5.20 0.17 2.36
CA LYS A 62 5.56 0.55 3.73
C LYS A 62 7.05 0.39 4.00
N ARG A 63 7.66 -0.70 3.51
CA ARG A 63 9.12 -0.92 3.62
C ARG A 63 9.89 0.19 2.91
N ARG A 64 9.56 0.48 1.65
CA ARG A 64 10.18 1.57 0.87
C ARG A 64 10.04 2.93 1.56
N ILE A 65 8.86 3.26 2.08
CA ILE A 65 8.62 4.51 2.81
C ILE A 65 9.49 4.58 4.07
N ARG A 66 9.62 3.47 4.80
CA ARG A 66 10.45 3.41 6.00
C ARG A 66 11.92 3.61 5.67
N GLU A 67 12.44 2.88 4.69
CA GLU A 67 13.83 2.98 4.22
C GLU A 67 14.14 4.40 3.74
N ARG A 68 13.26 5.00 2.93
CA ARG A 68 13.40 6.39 2.49
C ARG A 68 13.46 7.36 3.66
N ARG A 69 12.63 7.16 4.69
CA ARG A 69 12.66 7.99 5.91
C ARG A 69 13.95 7.81 6.70
N GLU A 70 14.48 6.59 6.78
CA GLU A 70 15.75 6.30 7.44
C GLU A 70 16.94 6.88 6.66
N GLN A 71 16.92 6.81 5.33
CA GLN A 71 17.87 7.49 4.45
C GLN A 71 17.87 9.00 4.69
N LEU A 72 16.70 9.65 4.70
CA LEU A 72 16.58 11.07 4.99
C LEU A 72 17.05 11.44 6.41
N LYS A 73 16.99 10.50 7.37
CA LYS A 73 17.60 10.68 8.69
C LYS A 73 19.12 10.60 8.61
N ARG A 74 19.66 9.63 7.87
CA ARG A 74 21.11 9.42 7.68
C ARG A 74 21.76 10.59 6.95
N GLU A 75 21.10 11.13 5.93
CA GLU A 75 21.54 12.32 5.18
C GLU A 75 21.42 13.63 6.01
N GLY A 76 20.86 13.56 7.22
CA GLY A 76 20.70 14.73 8.08
C GLY A 76 19.59 15.70 7.63
N VAL A 77 18.71 15.29 6.70
CA VAL A 77 17.64 16.16 6.22
C VAL A 77 16.71 16.51 7.39
N PRO A 78 16.56 17.80 7.75
CA PRO A 78 15.70 18.20 8.84
C PRO A 78 14.27 17.71 8.65
N TRP A 79 13.62 17.27 9.73
CA TRP A 79 12.30 16.63 9.66
C TRP A 79 11.23 17.49 8.95
N TYR A 80 11.30 18.82 9.09
CA TYR A 80 10.37 19.76 8.45
C TYR A 80 10.53 19.79 6.92
N LYS A 81 11.75 19.62 6.39
CA LYS A 81 11.99 19.55 4.93
C LYS A 81 11.47 18.25 4.31
N ARG A 82 11.34 17.18 5.10
CA ARG A 82 10.81 15.89 4.62
C ARG A 82 9.33 15.95 4.22
N LEU A 83 8.58 16.92 4.74
CA LEU A 83 7.17 17.14 4.39
C LEU A 83 7.01 17.54 2.92
N PHE A 84 7.97 18.30 2.37
CA PHE A 84 7.94 18.76 0.98
C PHE A 84 8.51 17.73 -0.02
N LEU A 85 9.21 16.70 0.47
CA LEU A 85 9.83 15.64 -0.34
C LEU A 85 8.93 14.40 -0.47
N ARG A 86 7.71 14.46 0.07
CA ARG A 86 6.72 13.40 0.04
C ARG A 86 5.83 13.59 -1.20
N ARG A 87 6.33 13.16 -2.36
CA ARG A 87 5.60 13.15 -3.64
C ARG A 87 5.40 11.72 -4.13
#